data_AF-A0A843VMS3-F1
#
_entry.id   AF-A0A843VMS3-F1
#
_cell.length_a   1.000
_cell.length_b   1.000
_cell.length_c   1.000
_cell.angle_alpha   90.00
_cell.angle_beta   90.00
_cell.angle_gamma   90.00
#
_symmetry.space_group_name_H-M   'P 1'
#
loop_
_entity.id
_entity.type
_entity.pdbx_description
1 polymer ?
#
loop_
_entity_poly.entity_id
_entity_poly.type
_entity_poly.pdbx_seq_one_letter_code
_entity_poly.pdbx_strand_id
1 'polypeptide(L)'
;MEAVAGAGAASPAPVYQLQPCRFCYEDVLFCVDVDVESQVEMKASGPKGRPITRLDAIKQAILLFVHAKLSINPEHRFAFSVLDRSFSWLRKEFSNEVDSANAAVQALRAADSPCGHADLTQLFRVANHEAKKSIAQGRLFRVFYM
;
A
#
# COMPACT_ATOMS: atom_id res chain seq x y z
N MET A 1 -8.53 -59.22 26.89
CA MET A 1 -9.24 -58.09 26.25
C MET A 1 -8.62 -56.83 26.80
N GLU A 2 -7.78 -56.19 25.99
CA GLU A 2 -7.00 -55.01 26.35
C GLU A 2 -7.92 -53.81 26.67
N ALA A 3 -7.59 -53.09 27.73
CA ALA A 3 -8.19 -51.82 28.06
C ALA A 3 -7.48 -50.69 27.30
N VAL A 4 -8.28 -49.95 26.52
CA VAL A 4 -7.89 -48.82 25.69
C VAL A 4 -7.31 -47.68 26.55
N ALA A 5 -6.11 -47.23 26.20
CA ALA A 5 -5.47 -46.05 26.77
C ALA A 5 -6.30 -44.79 26.48
N GLY A 6 -6.74 -44.12 27.54
CA GLY A 6 -7.47 -42.86 27.49
C GLY A 6 -6.59 -41.71 26.99
N ALA A 7 -7.14 -40.96 26.04
CA ALA A 7 -6.53 -39.85 25.33
C ALA A 7 -5.86 -38.82 26.24
N GLY A 8 -4.60 -38.47 25.92
CA GLY A 8 -3.93 -37.31 26.46
C GLY A 8 -4.70 -36.04 26.08
N ALA A 9 -5.11 -35.25 27.07
CA ALA A 9 -5.73 -33.96 26.86
C ALA A 9 -4.76 -33.04 26.10
N ALA A 10 -5.10 -32.70 24.86
CA ALA A 10 -4.38 -31.72 24.08
C ALA A 10 -4.49 -30.36 24.78
N SER A 11 -3.35 -29.78 25.15
CA SER A 11 -3.26 -28.40 25.62
C SER A 11 -3.83 -27.46 24.53
N PRO A 12 -4.67 -26.48 24.89
CA PRO A 12 -5.21 -25.54 23.92
C PRO A 12 -4.05 -24.79 23.27
N ALA A 13 -4.07 -24.72 21.93
CA ALA A 13 -3.11 -23.94 21.18
C ALA A 13 -3.11 -22.49 21.70
N PRO A 14 -1.93 -21.86 21.85
CA PRO A 14 -1.86 -20.49 22.35
C PRO A 14 -2.71 -19.58 21.46
N VAL A 15 -3.66 -18.88 22.09
CA VAL A 15 -4.48 -17.87 21.41
C VAL A 15 -3.53 -16.77 20.96
N TYR A 16 -3.44 -16.55 19.64
CA TYR A 16 -2.65 -15.48 19.08
C TYR A 16 -3.17 -14.13 19.60
N GLN A 17 -2.44 -13.53 20.54
CA GLN A 17 -2.70 -12.19 21.05
C GLN A 17 -1.67 -11.24 20.47
N LEU A 18 -2.15 -10.26 19.71
CA LEU A 18 -1.33 -9.13 19.26
C LEU A 18 -0.98 -8.27 20.48
N GLN A 19 0.28 -7.87 20.60
CA GLN A 19 0.66 -6.93 21.64
C GLN A 19 -0.09 -5.61 21.44
N PRO A 20 -0.63 -5.00 22.52
CA PRO A 20 -1.19 -3.67 22.46
C PRO A 20 -0.13 -2.70 21.90
N CYS A 21 -0.42 -2.09 20.76
CA CYS A 21 0.44 -1.08 20.17
C CYS A 21 -0.28 0.27 20.18
N ARG A 22 0.48 1.36 20.29
CA ARG A 22 -0.07 2.69 20.09
C ARG A 22 -0.27 2.89 18.59
N PHE A 23 -1.40 3.48 18.21
CA PHE A 23 -1.60 3.97 16.85
C PHE A 23 -0.64 5.14 16.60
N CYS A 24 0.56 4.84 16.10
CA CYS A 24 1.53 5.86 15.73
C CYS A 24 1.03 6.65 14.53
N TYR A 25 1.41 7.92 14.46
CA TYR A 25 1.26 8.69 13.22
C TYR A 25 2.14 8.08 12.14
N GLU A 26 1.61 7.99 10.93
CA GLU A 26 2.32 7.39 9.80
C GLU A 26 2.37 8.38 8.64
N ASP A 27 3.50 8.38 7.97
CA ASP A 27 3.72 8.95 6.65
C ASP A 27 3.91 7.79 5.68
N VAL A 28 2.95 7.61 4.77
CA VAL A 28 2.92 6.49 3.83
C VAL A 28 3.20 6.99 2.41
N LEU A 29 4.28 6.51 1.81
CA LEU A 29 4.61 6.74 0.42
C LEU A 29 4.08 5.59 -0.43
N PHE A 30 3.13 5.87 -1.32
CA PHE A 30 2.75 4.96 -2.38
C PHE A 30 3.65 5.14 -3.58
N CYS A 31 4.26 4.06 -4.05
CA CYS A 31 4.97 4.00 -5.32
C CYS A 31 4.28 2.97 -6.21
N VAL A 32 3.63 3.44 -7.27
CA VAL A 32 2.85 2.59 -8.19
C VAL A 32 3.65 2.30 -9.44
N ASP A 33 3.83 1.03 -9.76
CA ASP A 33 4.37 0.56 -11.02
C ASP A 33 3.34 0.82 -12.14
N VAL A 34 3.72 1.68 -13.07
CA VAL A 34 2.86 2.11 -14.18
C VAL A 34 3.28 1.49 -15.50
N ASP A 35 4.00 0.38 -15.50
CA ASP A 35 4.34 -0.31 -16.75
C ASP A 35 3.10 -0.75 -17.55
N VAL A 36 3.29 -1.07 -18.83
CA VAL A 36 2.21 -1.51 -19.74
C VAL A 36 1.45 -2.73 -19.21
N GLU A 37 2.11 -3.59 -18.41
CA GLU A 37 1.48 -4.73 -17.74
C GLU A 37 0.36 -4.32 -16.77
N SER A 38 0.38 -3.09 -16.28
CA SER A 38 -0.67 -2.53 -15.41
C SER A 38 -1.99 -2.30 -16.17
N GLN A 39 -1.99 -2.33 -17.51
CA GLN A 39 -3.22 -2.29 -18.32
C GLN A 39 -3.91 -3.65 -18.48
N VAL A 40 -3.27 -4.75 -18.06
CA VAL A 40 -3.84 -6.09 -18.24
C VAL A 40 -5.15 -6.22 -17.47
N GLU A 41 -6.19 -6.70 -18.14
CA GLU A 41 -7.48 -6.96 -17.53
C GLU A 41 -7.38 -8.08 -16.49
N MET A 42 -7.98 -7.84 -15.33
CA MET A 42 -8.12 -8.84 -14.29
C MET A 42 -9.32 -9.74 -14.59
N LYS A 43 -9.27 -10.98 -14.08
CA LYS A 43 -10.42 -11.92 -14.13
C LYS A 43 -11.61 -11.47 -13.26
N ALA A 44 -11.53 -10.30 -12.64
CA ALA A 44 -12.56 -9.70 -11.83
C ALA A 44 -13.37 -8.72 -12.68
N SER A 45 -14.69 -8.88 -12.69
CA SER A 45 -15.59 -7.93 -13.33
C SER A 45 -15.92 -6.79 -12.37
N GLY A 46 -15.78 -5.56 -12.84
CA GLY A 46 -16.14 -4.35 -12.11
C GLY A 46 -17.64 -4.09 -12.06
N PRO A 47 -18.04 -2.95 -11.48
CA PRO A 47 -19.43 -2.53 -11.44
C PRO A 47 -20.03 -2.58 -12.85
N LYS A 48 -21.19 -3.24 -12.98
CA LYS A 48 -21.90 -3.46 -14.25
C LYS A 48 -21.17 -4.37 -15.26
N GLY A 49 -20.30 -5.26 -14.78
CA GLY A 49 -19.63 -6.25 -15.63
C GLY A 49 -18.49 -5.70 -16.47
N ARG A 50 -18.06 -4.45 -16.24
CA ARG A 50 -16.96 -3.83 -16.99
C ARG A 50 -15.64 -4.51 -16.65
N PRO A 51 -14.76 -4.80 -17.63
CA PRO A 51 -13.40 -5.25 -17.34
C PRO A 51 -12.68 -4.21 -16.45
N ILE A 52 -11.91 -4.70 -15.48
CA ILE A 52 -11.06 -3.88 -14.60
C ILE A 52 -9.61 -4.19 -14.95
N THR A 53 -8.81 -3.17 -15.22
CA THR A 53 -7.36 -3.33 -15.38
C THR A 53 -6.67 -3.47 -14.02
N ARG A 54 -5.44 -4.01 -13.98
CA ARG A 54 -4.65 -4.03 -12.74
C ARG A 54 -4.51 -2.63 -12.13
N LEU A 55 -4.26 -1.62 -12.96
CA LEU A 55 -4.16 -0.23 -12.52
C LEU A 55 -5.47 0.27 -11.91
N ASP A 56 -6.62 -0.06 -12.50
CA ASP A 56 -7.93 0.32 -11.93
C ASP A 56 -8.15 -0.32 -10.55
N ALA A 57 -7.77 -1.58 -10.38
CA ALA A 57 -7.85 -2.25 -9.09
C ALA A 57 -6.90 -1.61 -8.05
N ILE A 58 -5.67 -1.28 -8.45
CA ILE A 58 -4.70 -0.56 -7.59
C ILE A 58 -5.27 0.79 -7.15
N LYS A 59 -5.85 1.56 -8.08
CA LYS A 59 -6.50 2.85 -7.78
C LYS A 59 -7.59 2.68 -6.72
N GLN A 60 -8.49 1.70 -6.87
CA GLN A 60 -9.54 1.44 -5.89
C GLN A 60 -8.98 0.99 -4.53
N ALA A 61 -7.96 0.12 -4.53
CA ALA A 61 -7.33 -0.36 -3.31
C ALA A 61 -6.63 0.76 -2.52
N ILE A 62 -5.94 1.67 -3.21
CA ILE A 62 -5.31 2.85 -2.60
C ILE A 62 -6.37 3.74 -1.94
N LEU A 63 -7.47 4.04 -2.63
CA LEU A 63 -8.54 4.88 -2.07
C LEU A 63 -9.18 4.24 -0.84
N LEU A 64 -9.51 2.95 -0.92
CA LEU A 64 -10.03 2.19 0.22
C LEU A 64 -9.05 2.22 1.40
N PHE A 65 -7.76 2.01 1.14
CA PHE A 65 -6.74 2.02 2.17
C PHE A 65 -6.59 3.39 2.84
N VAL A 66 -6.56 4.48 2.05
CA VAL A 66 -6.47 5.86 2.58
C VAL A 66 -7.66 6.16 3.47
N HIS A 67 -8.89 5.87 3.01
CA HIS A 67 -10.10 6.04 3.82
C HIS A 67 -10.05 5.22 5.11
N ALA A 68 -9.68 3.95 5.02
CA ALA A 68 -9.58 3.06 6.18
C ALA A 68 -8.55 3.58 7.19
N LYS A 69 -7.36 3.98 6.74
CA LYS A 69 -6.32 4.52 7.63
C LYS A 69 -6.76 5.83 8.26
N LEU A 70 -7.32 6.77 7.51
CA LEU A 70 -7.80 8.04 8.07
C LEU A 70 -8.95 7.84 9.08
N SER A 71 -9.80 6.82 8.89
CA SER A 71 -10.83 6.47 9.88
C SER A 71 -10.26 5.95 11.20
N ILE A 72 -9.07 5.33 11.17
CA ILE A 72 -8.35 4.84 12.36
C ILE A 72 -7.61 6.01 13.03
N ASN A 73 -6.95 6.86 12.25
CA ASN A 73 -6.26 8.03 12.74
C ASN A 73 -6.22 9.13 11.64
N PRO A 74 -6.90 10.27 11.83
CA PRO A 74 -6.97 11.34 10.83
C PRO A 74 -5.63 12.07 10.60
N GLU A 75 -4.64 11.82 11.45
CA GLU A 75 -3.31 12.40 11.33
C GLU A 75 -2.38 11.59 10.41
N HIS A 76 -2.81 10.43 9.87
CA HIS A 76 -2.02 9.73 8.85
C HIS A 76 -1.89 10.58 7.58
N ARG A 77 -0.70 10.63 6.99
CA ARG A 77 -0.44 11.39 5.77
C ARG A 77 0.06 10.49 4.65
N PHE A 78 -0.24 10.86 3.42
CA PHE A 78 0.06 10.08 2.22
C PHE A 78 0.77 10.95 1.19
N ALA A 79 1.75 10.36 0.52
CA ALA A 79 2.41 10.90 -0.66
C ALA A 79 2.41 9.84 -1.77
N PHE A 80 2.54 10.30 -3.02
CA PHE A 80 2.36 9.45 -4.20
C PHE A 80 3.50 9.64 -5.19
N SER A 81 4.02 8.52 -5.67
CA SER A 81 5.01 8.44 -6.73
C SER A 81 4.62 7.35 -7.72
N VAL A 82 5.21 7.42 -8.90
CA VAL A 82 5.14 6.36 -9.90
C VAL A 82 6.52 5.82 -10.17
N LEU A 83 6.56 4.55 -10.57
CA LEU A 83 7.75 3.91 -11.09
C LEU A 83 7.47 3.46 -12.52
N ASP A 84 8.24 4.00 -13.45
CA ASP A 84 8.33 3.50 -14.82
C ASP A 84 9.70 2.82 -14.99
N ARG A 85 10.64 3.44 -15.70
CA ARG A 85 12.06 3.10 -15.62
C ARG A 85 12.70 3.62 -14.34
N SER A 86 12.20 4.75 -13.81
CA SER A 86 12.78 5.41 -12.63
C SER A 86 11.70 6.08 -11.79
N PHE A 87 12.06 6.38 -10.55
CA PHE A 87 11.17 7.03 -9.61
C PHE A 87 10.79 8.43 -10.08
N SER A 88 9.50 8.78 -10.03
CA SER A 88 9.05 10.15 -10.18
C SER A 88 7.89 10.49 -9.24
N TRP A 89 7.87 11.74 -8.78
CA TRP A 89 6.83 12.23 -7.88
C TRP A 89 5.54 12.49 -8.64
N LEU A 90 4.43 11.94 -8.14
CA LEU A 90 3.09 12.36 -8.55
C LEU A 90 2.56 13.46 -7.61
N ARG A 91 2.84 13.30 -6.32
CA ARG A 91 2.60 14.27 -5.26
C ARG A 91 3.60 14.04 -4.12
N LYS A 92 4.46 15.02 -3.88
CA LYS A 92 5.55 14.91 -2.91
C LYS A 92 5.11 15.23 -1.49
N GLU A 93 4.19 16.17 -1.34
CA GLU A 93 3.74 16.66 -0.04
C GLU A 93 2.84 15.61 0.63
N PHE A 94 3.27 15.15 1.81
CA PHE A 94 2.47 14.30 2.68
C PHE A 94 1.23 15.05 3.18
N SER A 95 0.04 14.56 2.79
CA SER A 95 -1.25 15.15 3.15
C SER A 95 -2.21 14.09 3.71
N ASN A 96 -3.08 14.50 4.63
CA ASN A 96 -4.19 13.68 5.15
C ASN A 96 -5.53 13.98 4.46
N GLU A 97 -5.53 14.80 3.42
CA GLU A 97 -6.74 15.15 2.67
C GLU A 97 -7.10 14.05 1.65
N VAL A 98 -8.35 13.60 1.73
CA VAL A 98 -8.90 12.59 0.79
C VAL A 98 -8.90 13.12 -0.65
N ASP A 99 -9.22 14.39 -0.86
CA ASP A 99 -9.26 14.98 -2.21
C ASP A 99 -7.88 15.02 -2.87
N SER A 100 -6.83 15.25 -2.08
CA SER A 100 -5.43 15.18 -2.52
C SER A 100 -5.08 13.76 -2.99
N ALA A 101 -5.51 12.73 -2.26
CA ALA A 101 -5.34 11.33 -2.65
C ALA A 101 -6.16 10.98 -3.90
N ASN A 102 -7.42 11.41 -3.98
CA ASN A 102 -8.28 11.23 -5.16
C ASN A 102 -7.64 11.82 -6.41
N ALA A 103 -7.14 13.06 -6.33
CA ALA A 103 -6.47 13.72 -7.45
C ALA A 103 -5.21 12.97 -7.90
N ALA A 104 -4.39 12.49 -6.95
CA ALA A 104 -3.20 11.70 -7.27
C ALA A 104 -3.58 10.37 -7.95
N VAL A 105 -4.56 9.65 -7.41
CA VAL A 105 -5.03 8.38 -7.97
C VAL A 105 -5.64 8.56 -9.38
N GLN A 106 -6.36 9.66 -9.63
CA GLN A 106 -6.89 9.98 -10.96
C GLN A 106 -5.78 10.33 -11.97
N ALA A 107 -4.67 10.91 -11.50
CA ALA A 107 -3.53 11.25 -12.34
C ALA A 107 -2.68 10.04 -12.75
N LEU A 108 -2.81 8.89 -12.07
CA LEU A 108 -2.12 7.65 -12.45
C LEU A 108 -2.56 7.18 -13.84
N ARG A 109 -1.57 7.01 -14.72
CA ARG A 109 -1.71 6.50 -16.09
C ARG A 109 -0.70 5.38 -16.28
N ALA A 110 -1.12 4.30 -16.91
CA ALA A 110 -0.18 3.27 -17.36
C ALA A 110 0.62 3.83 -18.55
N ALA A 111 1.86 3.36 -18.68
CA ALA A 111 2.73 3.69 -19.79
C ALA A 111 2.17 3.15 -21.11
N ASP A 112 2.46 3.85 -22.20
CA ASP A 112 2.06 3.46 -23.55
C ASP A 112 2.98 2.38 -24.16
N SER A 113 4.12 2.11 -23.53
CA SER A 113 5.12 1.15 -23.98
C SER A 113 5.82 0.48 -22.81
N PRO A 114 6.32 -0.77 -22.96
CA PRO A 114 7.07 -1.46 -21.91
C PRO A 114 8.26 -0.64 -21.41
N CYS A 115 8.33 -0.44 -20.10
CA CYS A 115 9.33 0.34 -19.42
C CYS A 115 10.52 -0.52 -18.92
N GLY A 116 10.92 -1.57 -19.64
CA GLY A 116 12.17 -2.29 -19.39
C GLY A 116 12.39 -2.68 -17.91
N HIS A 117 13.63 -2.55 -17.43
CA HIS A 117 13.94 -2.79 -16.02
C HIS A 117 13.83 -1.50 -15.21
N ALA A 118 12.98 -1.53 -14.18
CA ALA A 118 12.82 -0.42 -13.26
C ALA A 118 13.99 -0.33 -12.27
N ASP A 119 14.55 0.88 -12.11
CA ASP A 119 15.61 1.17 -11.14
C ASP A 119 15.02 1.72 -9.82
N LEU A 120 15.02 0.87 -8.79
CA LEU A 120 14.55 1.21 -7.44
C LEU A 120 15.56 2.05 -6.63
N THR A 121 16.77 2.26 -7.13
CA THR A 121 17.82 2.98 -6.39
C THR A 121 17.36 4.38 -6.00
N GLN A 122 16.69 5.09 -6.92
CA GLN A 122 16.19 6.43 -6.64
C GLN A 122 15.04 6.41 -5.63
N LEU A 123 14.11 5.46 -5.73
CA LEU A 123 13.02 5.28 -4.77
C LEU A 123 13.58 5.12 -3.35
N PHE A 124 14.56 4.23 -3.14
CA PHE A 124 15.10 4.01 -1.80
C PHE A 124 15.94 5.17 -1.26
N ARG A 125 16.63 5.93 -2.13
CA ARG A 125 17.31 7.17 -1.71
C ARG A 125 16.32 8.20 -1.20
N VAL A 126 15.23 8.41 -1.94
CA VAL A 126 14.16 9.33 -1.57
C VAL A 126 13.45 8.85 -0.30
N ALA A 127 13.10 7.57 -0.23
CA ALA A 127 12.49 6.95 0.94
C ALA A 127 13.35 7.12 2.19
N ASN A 128 14.66 6.93 2.10
CA ASN A 128 15.57 7.14 3.23
C ASN A 128 15.59 8.61 3.69
N HIS A 129 15.53 9.56 2.76
CA HIS A 129 15.47 10.98 3.09
C HIS A 129 14.16 11.34 3.82
N GLU A 130 13.01 10.93 3.28
CA GLU A 130 11.70 11.20 3.87
C GLU A 130 11.49 10.42 5.19
N ALA A 131 12.06 9.23 5.32
CA ALA A 131 12.06 8.46 6.58
C ALA A 131 12.74 9.23 7.71
N LYS A 132 13.92 9.79 7.46
CA LYS A 132 14.64 10.61 8.46
C LYS A 132 13.81 11.81 8.90
N LYS A 133 13.15 12.49 7.96
CA LYS A 133 12.27 13.62 8.23
C LYS A 133 11.04 13.21 9.06
N SER A 134 10.41 12.10 8.72
CA SER A 134 9.24 11.56 9.42
C SER A 134 9.59 11.16 10.87
N ILE A 135 10.72 10.47 11.05
CA ILE A 135 11.22 10.05 12.37
C ILE A 135 11.54 11.27 13.23
N ALA A 136 12.14 12.32 12.67
CA ALA A 136 12.39 13.58 13.38
C ALA A 136 11.11 14.27 13.86
N GLN A 137 9.97 14.00 13.20
CA GLN A 137 8.64 14.47 13.60
C GLN A 137 7.90 13.49 14.53
N GLY A 138 8.54 12.40 14.97
CA GLY A 138 7.93 11.37 15.82
C GLY A 138 6.93 10.47 15.09
N ARG A 139 7.09 10.31 13.77
CA ARG A 139 6.16 9.58 12.89
C ARG A 139 6.85 8.35 12.30
N LEU A 140 6.08 7.29 12.08
CA LEU A 140 6.54 6.12 11.34
C LEU A 140 6.48 6.41 9.84
N PHE A 141 7.51 5.97 9.10
CA PHE A 141 7.53 6.07 7.64
C PHE A 141 7.36 4.69 7.02
N ARG A 142 6.50 4.57 6.01
CA ARG A 142 6.28 3.32 5.27
C ARG A 142 6.26 3.58 3.77
N VAL A 143 6.83 2.65 3.01
CA VAL A 143 6.76 2.64 1.54
C VAL A 143 5.93 1.45 1.11
N PHE A 144 4.88 1.70 0.34
CA PHE A 144 4.09 0.68 -0.31
C PHE A 144 4.42 0.69 -1.79
N TYR A 145 5.02 -0.40 -2.26
CA TYR A 145 5.28 -0.64 -3.67
C TYR A 145 4.17 -1.51 -4.22
N MET A 146 3.55 -1.09 -5.33
CA MET A 146 2.37 -1.74 -5.92
C MET A 146 2.57 -1.96 -7.41
#